data_AF-A0A060WDI0-F1
#
_entry.id   AF-A0A060WDI0-F1
#
_cell.length_a   1.000
_cell.length_b   1.000
_cell.length_c   1.000
_cell.angle_alpha   90.00
_cell.angle_beta   90.00
_cell.angle_gamma   90.00
#
_symmetry.space_group_name_H-M   'P 1'
#
loop_
_entity.id
_entity.type
_entity.pdbx_description
1 polymer ?
#
loop_
_entity_poly.entity_id
_entity_poly.type
_entity_poly.pdbx_seq_one_letter_code
_entity_poly.pdbx_strand_id
1 'polypeptide(L)'
;MLLYILYLQILFRCSSRNSCKVKKYENQSLVLNVCNQEEDVVVSQVQEMPRRVRHATDEEKLACSEIMSQKAKEEAGVEVEEEEDSVCAKGPAKGPTKGLAITDNVKSQAMLDGPQARMTHNMKEKDICISSEELSITPRPKLIGCKGHDDKGSPSSMDTISLNEMDKAAVLTLIREEIITKEIEANEWKRKYEDSHMEVLEMRKIVVEYEKTVAQMIEDEQHKRSVLGSQKSVQQVTLERDQALADLNSVERSLSDLFRRYENMKTILEGFKKNEEVLKKCAQEYLVRIRQEEQRYHTLKIHAEEKLVKANEDIAQVRSKADSESVALHASLRKEQMKVDSLERALHHKNQEIEELTKICDELIAKLGTSD
;
A
#
# COMPACT_ATOMS: atom_id res chain seq x y z
N MET A 1 24.05 15.63 -33.61
CA MET A 1 23.99 14.15 -33.59
C MET A 1 23.65 13.60 -32.19
N LEU A 2 24.50 13.79 -31.17
CA LEU A 2 24.27 13.23 -29.82
C LEU A 2 22.98 13.71 -29.12
N LEU A 3 22.63 15.00 -29.23
CA LEU A 3 21.37 15.54 -28.68
C LEU A 3 20.12 14.95 -29.35
N TYR A 4 20.20 14.63 -30.64
CA TYR A 4 19.10 14.04 -31.40
C TYR A 4 18.88 12.57 -30.99
N ILE A 5 19.97 11.85 -30.72
CA ILE A 5 19.94 10.48 -30.20
C ILE A 5 19.37 10.45 -28.78
N LEU A 6 19.75 11.41 -27.91
CA LEU A 6 19.19 11.52 -26.55
C LEU A 6 17.68 11.82 -26.58
N TYR A 7 17.25 12.71 -27.47
CA TYR A 7 15.84 13.08 -27.64
C TYR A 7 14.99 11.88 -28.09
N LEU A 8 15.47 11.11 -29.07
CA LEU A 8 14.82 9.88 -29.55
C LEU A 8 14.77 8.79 -28.46
N GLN A 9 15.82 8.65 -27.64
CA GLN A 9 15.82 7.71 -26.53
C GLN A 9 14.82 8.09 -25.43
N ILE A 10 14.67 9.38 -25.13
CA ILE A 10 13.69 9.87 -24.15
C ILE A 10 12.27 9.66 -24.68
N LEU A 11 12.00 9.96 -25.96
CA LEU A 11 10.69 9.75 -26.59
C LEU A 11 10.30 8.27 -26.62
N PHE A 12 11.24 7.39 -26.99
CA PHE A 12 11.01 5.95 -27.02
C PHE A 12 10.73 5.37 -25.62
N ARG A 13 11.47 5.85 -24.61
CA ARG A 13 11.30 5.42 -23.21
C ARG A 13 10.01 5.96 -22.58
N CYS A 14 9.53 7.11 -23.03
CA CYS A 14 8.25 7.69 -22.62
C CYS A 14 7.05 6.98 -23.29
N SER A 15 7.18 6.61 -24.56
CA SER A 15 6.17 5.84 -25.31
C SER A 15 5.99 4.42 -24.75
N SER A 16 7.08 3.74 -24.41
CA SER A 16 7.03 2.36 -23.88
C SER A 16 6.48 2.25 -22.45
N ARG A 17 6.40 3.34 -21.68
CA ARG A 17 5.84 3.34 -20.31
C ARG A 17 4.37 3.75 -20.23
N ASN A 18 3.79 4.32 -21.29
CA ASN A 18 2.42 4.84 -21.29
C ASN A 18 1.39 3.94 -22.00
N SER A 19 1.71 2.68 -22.32
CA SER A 19 0.73 1.71 -22.82
C SER A 19 -0.10 1.08 -21.68
N CYS A 20 -0.73 1.92 -20.86
CA CYS A 20 -1.80 1.53 -19.94
C CYS A 20 -3.08 2.23 -20.36
N LYS A 21 -4.09 1.44 -20.74
CA LYS A 21 -5.43 1.85 -21.14
C LYS A 21 -6.04 2.81 -20.12
N VAL A 22 -6.18 4.09 -20.47
CA VAL A 22 -6.99 5.05 -19.71
C VAL A 22 -8.43 4.97 -20.24
N LYS A 23 -9.32 4.38 -19.43
CA LYS A 23 -10.76 4.57 -19.54
C LYS A 23 -11.05 6.07 -19.31
N LYS A 24 -11.85 6.68 -20.18
CA LYS A 24 -12.40 8.02 -20.01
C LYS A 24 -13.13 8.10 -18.67
N TYR A 25 -12.56 8.83 -17.72
CA TYR A 25 -13.31 9.40 -16.61
C TYR A 25 -13.24 10.92 -16.78
N GLU A 26 -14.37 11.45 -17.22
CA GLU A 26 -14.70 12.86 -17.18
C GLU A 26 -14.79 13.26 -15.70
N ASN A 27 -14.03 14.26 -15.27
CA ASN A 27 -14.32 14.94 -14.01
C ASN A 27 -13.98 16.41 -14.06
N GLN A 28 -14.94 17.14 -13.51
CA GLN A 28 -15.07 18.57 -13.41
C GLN A 28 -13.95 19.21 -12.57
N SER A 29 -13.60 20.43 -13.00
CA SER A 29 -13.28 21.63 -12.20
C SER A 29 -12.95 21.43 -10.71
N LEU A 30 -11.72 21.78 -10.34
CA LEU A 30 -11.43 22.41 -9.06
C LEU A 30 -10.48 23.59 -9.28
N VAL A 31 -11.11 24.77 -9.39
CA VAL A 31 -10.50 26.07 -9.14
C VAL A 31 -10.18 26.17 -7.65
N LEU A 32 -8.95 26.59 -7.30
CA LEU A 32 -8.70 27.21 -6.00
C LEU A 32 -7.56 28.23 -6.08
N ASN A 33 -7.99 29.47 -5.82
CA ASN A 33 -7.28 30.74 -5.67
C ASN A 33 -6.09 30.71 -4.69
N VAL A 34 -5.05 31.52 -4.98
CA VAL A 34 -4.48 32.47 -3.99
C VAL A 34 -3.97 33.73 -4.72
N CYS A 35 -4.62 34.85 -4.38
CA CYS A 35 -4.22 36.26 -4.30
C CYS A 35 -3.48 36.99 -5.44
N ASN A 36 -4.23 37.90 -6.04
CA ASN A 36 -3.80 39.17 -6.62
C ASN A 36 -3.16 40.09 -5.58
N GLN A 37 -2.08 40.78 -5.95
CA GLN A 37 -1.88 42.19 -5.60
C GLN A 37 -0.99 42.88 -6.64
N GLU A 38 -1.56 43.96 -7.16
CA GLU A 38 -0.89 45.18 -7.64
C GLU A 38 -0.23 45.15 -9.04
N GLU A 39 -1.01 45.69 -9.98
CA GLU A 39 -0.53 46.36 -11.17
C GLU A 39 0.34 47.55 -10.76
N ASP A 40 1.55 47.63 -11.31
CA ASP A 40 2.18 48.92 -11.54
C ASP A 40 2.86 48.94 -12.92
N VAL A 41 2.52 50.00 -13.65
CA VAL A 41 2.84 50.25 -15.04
C VAL A 41 4.26 50.83 -15.12
N VAL A 42 5.17 50.13 -15.81
CA VAL A 42 6.35 50.79 -16.40
C VAL A 42 6.56 50.33 -17.83
N VAL A 43 6.30 51.27 -18.73
CA VAL A 43 6.66 51.29 -20.14
C VAL A 43 8.19 51.22 -20.28
N SER A 44 8.71 50.26 -21.03
CA SER A 44 10.00 50.44 -21.71
C SER A 44 9.99 49.80 -23.08
N GLN A 45 10.20 50.70 -24.03
CA GLN A 45 10.22 50.56 -25.47
C GLN A 45 11.43 49.71 -25.89
N VAL A 46 11.19 48.52 -26.44
CA VAL A 46 12.25 47.75 -27.13
C VAL A 46 11.91 47.76 -28.62
N GLN A 47 12.67 48.58 -29.36
CA GLN A 47 12.71 48.53 -30.82
C GLN A 47 13.43 47.26 -31.29
N GLU A 48 12.81 46.62 -32.27
CA GLU A 48 13.30 45.41 -32.92
C GLU A 48 14.19 45.75 -34.14
N MET A 49 15.21 44.90 -34.35
CA MET A 49 15.93 44.58 -35.60
C MET A 49 17.12 45.45 -36.08
N PRO A 50 18.11 44.89 -36.83
CA PRO A 50 18.13 43.57 -37.49
C PRO A 50 19.37 42.66 -37.25
N ARG A 51 19.18 41.38 -37.62
CA ARG A 51 20.19 40.31 -37.76
C ARG A 51 21.47 40.79 -38.45
N ARG A 52 22.62 40.58 -37.81
CA ARG A 52 23.93 40.56 -38.48
C ARG A 52 24.46 39.13 -38.50
N VAL A 53 24.46 38.54 -39.69
CA VAL A 53 25.17 37.31 -40.01
C VAL A 53 26.65 37.53 -39.68
N ARG A 54 27.19 36.79 -38.71
CA ARG A 54 28.64 36.68 -38.53
C ARG A 54 29.05 35.29 -39.01
N HIS A 55 29.89 35.30 -40.04
CA HIS A 55 30.61 34.14 -40.52
C HIS A 55 31.44 33.56 -39.37
N ALA A 56 31.35 32.25 -39.17
CA ALA A 56 32.26 31.51 -38.30
C ALA A 56 33.63 31.48 -38.96
N THR A 57 34.65 32.01 -38.29
CA THR A 57 36.05 31.72 -38.58
C THR A 57 36.50 30.60 -37.65
N ASP A 58 37.10 29.60 -38.28
CA ASP A 58 37.53 28.32 -37.77
C ASP A 58 38.87 28.47 -37.04
N GLU A 59 38.89 28.50 -35.70
CA GLU A 59 40.12 28.43 -34.89
C GLU A 59 39.91 27.60 -33.61
N GLU A 60 39.61 26.32 -33.80
CA GLU A 60 39.90 25.28 -32.80
C GLU A 60 40.99 24.35 -33.33
N LYS A 61 42.28 24.65 -33.06
CA LYS A 61 43.33 23.63 -32.90
C LYS A 61 44.48 24.21 -32.09
N LEU A 62 44.71 23.62 -30.90
CA LEU A 62 45.95 23.50 -30.13
C LEU A 62 45.67 23.72 -28.64
N ALA A 63 45.30 22.66 -27.93
CA ALA A 63 45.73 22.34 -26.56
C ALA A 63 44.88 21.18 -26.01
N CYS A 64 45.23 19.95 -26.37
CA CYS A 64 44.95 18.74 -25.59
C CYS A 64 45.63 17.54 -26.29
N SER A 65 46.95 17.47 -26.21
CA SER A 65 47.70 16.23 -26.42
C SER A 65 48.93 16.26 -25.55
N GLU A 66 48.76 15.93 -24.27
CA GLU A 66 49.74 15.20 -23.47
C GLU A 66 49.15 15.00 -22.07
N ILE A 67 48.93 13.74 -21.72
CA ILE A 67 49.04 13.08 -20.40
C ILE A 67 48.21 11.78 -20.54
N MET A 68 48.74 10.87 -21.36
CA MET A 68 48.54 9.44 -21.21
C MET A 68 49.86 8.79 -21.65
N SER A 69 50.48 8.06 -20.73
CA SER A 69 51.74 7.30 -20.86
C SER A 69 53.01 8.05 -20.48
N GLN A 70 53.46 7.90 -19.23
CA GLN A 70 54.56 6.98 -18.90
C GLN A 70 54.89 7.06 -17.40
N LYS A 71 54.62 5.96 -16.72
CA LYS A 71 55.17 5.61 -15.41
C LYS A 71 56.41 4.76 -15.69
N ALA A 72 57.60 5.28 -15.42
CA ALA A 72 58.83 4.50 -15.31
C ALA A 72 59.75 5.16 -14.25
N LYS A 73 60.39 4.30 -13.48
CA LYS A 73 61.10 4.50 -12.20
C LYS A 73 62.39 5.32 -12.35
N GLU A 74 62.76 6.10 -11.33
CA GLU A 74 63.97 5.90 -10.50
C GLU A 74 64.05 6.87 -9.30
N GLU A 75 64.87 6.50 -8.33
CA GLU A 75 64.83 6.77 -6.89
C GLU A 75 65.49 8.09 -6.44
N ALA A 76 65.02 8.67 -5.31
CA ALA A 76 65.85 9.14 -4.19
C ALA A 76 65.00 9.73 -3.04
N GLY A 77 65.07 9.08 -1.87
CA GLY A 77 65.32 9.77 -0.58
C GLY A 77 64.17 10.32 0.26
N VAL A 78 64.08 9.76 1.47
CA VAL A 78 63.65 10.35 2.76
C VAL A 78 62.18 10.18 3.19
N GLU A 79 61.99 9.08 3.95
CA GLU A 79 61.32 8.93 5.25
C GLU A 79 60.26 9.97 5.67
N VAL A 80 59.04 9.50 6.00
CA VAL A 80 58.51 9.42 7.38
C VAL A 80 57.32 8.45 7.37
N GLU A 81 57.29 7.61 8.40
CA GLU A 81 56.32 6.56 8.71
C GLU A 81 54.92 7.08 9.07
N GLU A 82 53.88 6.31 8.74
CA GLU A 82 52.97 5.71 9.74
C GLU A 82 51.97 4.76 9.04
N GLU A 83 51.98 3.51 9.51
CA GLU A 83 51.02 2.42 9.27
C GLU A 83 49.64 2.79 9.88
N GLU A 84 48.47 2.18 9.63
CA GLU A 84 48.04 0.81 9.33
C GLU A 84 46.68 0.89 8.58
N ASP A 85 46.41 0.14 7.49
CA ASP A 85 46.03 -1.28 7.41
C ASP A 85 44.50 -1.53 7.64
N SER A 86 43.77 -2.45 7.03
CA SER A 86 43.81 -3.13 5.73
C SER A 86 42.53 -3.99 5.58
N VAL A 87 42.26 -4.41 4.35
CA VAL A 87 41.56 -5.63 3.91
C VAL A 87 40.03 -5.78 4.03
N CYS A 88 39.44 -5.98 2.85
CA CYS A 88 38.19 -6.67 2.58
C CYS A 88 38.46 -8.12 2.16
N ALA A 89 37.71 -9.10 2.68
CA ALA A 89 37.58 -10.43 2.08
C ALA A 89 36.21 -11.09 2.41
N LYS A 90 35.84 -12.05 1.55
CA LYS A 90 34.52 -12.64 1.26
C LYS A 90 33.99 -13.63 2.31
N GLY A 91 32.66 -13.90 2.27
CA GLY A 91 31.82 -14.77 3.16
C GLY A 91 32.11 -16.28 3.15
N PRO A 92 31.15 -17.24 3.33
CA PRO A 92 29.68 -17.19 3.53
C PRO A 92 29.13 -18.09 4.69
N ALA A 93 27.79 -18.21 4.83
CA ALA A 93 26.99 -19.42 5.17
C ALA A 93 25.88 -19.30 6.27
N LYS A 94 24.65 -19.69 5.85
CA LYS A 94 23.49 -20.36 6.49
C LYS A 94 23.23 -20.30 8.03
N GLY A 95 21.95 -20.05 8.38
CA GLY A 95 21.35 -19.99 9.74
C GLY A 95 21.27 -21.34 10.50
N PRO A 96 20.54 -21.44 11.64
CA PRO A 96 19.05 -21.34 11.65
C PRO A 96 18.35 -20.76 12.92
N THR A 97 17.07 -20.38 12.73
CA THR A 97 15.89 -20.32 13.65
C THR A 97 16.02 -20.23 15.19
N LYS A 98 15.34 -19.24 15.80
CA LYS A 98 14.13 -19.33 16.69
C LYS A 98 13.98 -18.05 17.53
N GLY A 99 12.75 -17.57 17.74
CA GLY A 99 12.46 -16.56 18.77
C GLY A 99 11.20 -15.72 18.53
N LEU A 100 10.06 -16.24 18.98
CA LEU A 100 8.77 -15.56 19.17
C LEU A 100 8.90 -14.34 20.09
N ALA A 101 8.23 -13.23 19.77
CA ALA A 101 7.60 -12.35 20.75
C ALA A 101 6.51 -11.51 20.07
N ILE A 102 5.26 -11.89 20.36
CA ILE A 102 4.04 -11.13 20.11
C ILE A 102 3.90 -10.12 21.25
N THR A 103 3.63 -8.86 20.94
CA THR A 103 3.01 -7.94 21.88
C THR A 103 1.85 -7.25 21.18
N ASP A 104 0.65 -7.59 21.64
CA ASP A 104 -0.61 -6.96 21.32
C ASP A 104 -0.58 -5.46 21.67
N ASN A 105 -1.18 -4.63 20.81
CA ASN A 105 -1.86 -3.45 21.31
C ASN A 105 -3.10 -3.14 20.47
N VAL A 106 -4.23 -3.22 21.16
CA VAL A 106 -5.59 -2.97 20.69
C VAL A 106 -5.84 -1.47 20.63
N LYS A 107 -6.34 -0.98 19.49
CA LYS A 107 -7.36 0.08 19.41
C LYS A 107 -7.84 0.23 17.98
N SER A 108 -9.06 -0.21 17.71
CA SER A 108 -9.81 0.29 16.56
C SER A 108 -11.25 0.51 16.97
N GLN A 109 -11.60 1.78 16.84
CA GLN A 109 -12.86 2.43 17.11
C GLN A 109 -13.97 1.82 16.24
N ALA A 110 -15.08 1.48 16.88
CA ALA A 110 -16.35 1.21 16.20
C ALA A 110 -16.84 2.47 15.47
N MET A 111 -17.55 2.26 14.35
CA MET A 111 -18.68 3.04 13.80
C MET A 111 -18.85 2.61 12.33
N LEU A 112 -19.96 1.95 12.01
CA LEU A 112 -20.78 2.17 10.81
C LEU A 112 -22.05 1.31 10.94
N ASP A 113 -23.18 1.98 10.75
CA ASP A 113 -24.53 1.58 11.13
C ASP A 113 -25.39 1.24 9.89
N GLY A 114 -26.40 0.38 10.09
CA GLY A 114 -27.58 0.19 9.25
C GLY A 114 -27.68 -1.10 8.41
N PRO A 115 -28.90 -1.60 8.10
CA PRO A 115 -30.08 -1.75 8.97
C PRO A 115 -30.64 -3.19 8.93
N GLN A 116 -31.09 -3.73 10.08
CA GLN A 116 -31.75 -5.05 10.13
C GLN A 116 -33.27 -4.89 10.25
N ALA A 117 -33.99 -5.45 9.27
CA ALA A 117 -35.44 -5.52 9.25
C ALA A 117 -35.96 -6.64 10.17
N ARG A 118 -36.64 -6.21 11.23
CA ARG A 118 -37.88 -6.75 11.84
C ARG A 118 -38.36 -8.13 11.36
N MET A 119 -38.51 -9.07 12.30
CA MET A 119 -39.76 -9.83 12.48
C MET A 119 -39.95 -10.18 13.96
N THR A 120 -41.15 -9.85 14.44
CA THR A 120 -41.67 -9.99 15.80
C THR A 120 -42.33 -11.35 16.00
N HIS A 121 -42.18 -11.98 17.16
CA HIS A 121 -43.29 -12.71 17.79
C HIS A 121 -43.10 -12.81 19.31
N ASN A 122 -43.91 -12.05 20.04
CA ASN A 122 -44.35 -12.36 21.40
C ASN A 122 -45.61 -13.22 21.27
N MET A 123 -45.76 -14.27 22.07
CA MET A 123 -47.02 -14.64 22.73
C MET A 123 -46.71 -15.43 24.00
N LYS A 124 -47.42 -15.08 25.07
CA LYS A 124 -47.34 -15.63 26.42
C LYS A 124 -48.60 -16.46 26.68
N GLU A 125 -48.40 -17.57 27.40
CA GLU A 125 -49.33 -18.31 28.27
C GLU A 125 -50.68 -18.84 27.73
N LYS A 126 -50.90 -20.15 27.91
CA LYS A 126 -52.12 -20.69 28.53
C LYS A 126 -51.93 -22.13 29.01
N ASP A 127 -52.38 -22.35 30.23
CA ASP A 127 -52.46 -23.59 30.99
C ASP A 127 -53.18 -24.73 30.25
N ILE A 128 -52.85 -25.98 30.59
CA ILE A 128 -53.80 -27.00 31.06
C ILE A 128 -53.01 -28.08 31.82
N CYS A 129 -53.26 -28.12 33.12
CA CYS A 129 -53.01 -29.22 34.02
C CYS A 129 -54.10 -30.29 33.82
N ILE A 130 -53.73 -31.56 33.69
CA ILE A 130 -54.63 -32.67 34.03
C ILE A 130 -53.84 -33.66 34.89
N SER A 131 -54.11 -33.59 36.19
CA SER A 131 -53.93 -34.66 37.16
C SER A 131 -54.88 -35.81 36.82
N SER A 132 -54.36 -37.03 36.69
CA SER A 132 -55.21 -38.24 36.69
C SER A 132 -55.42 -38.70 38.13
N GLU A 133 -56.52 -38.21 38.71
CA GLU A 133 -57.20 -38.86 39.81
C GLU A 133 -57.89 -40.16 39.35
N GLU A 134 -58.10 -41.00 40.33
CA GLU A 134 -58.67 -42.34 40.32
C GLU A 134 -59.85 -42.57 39.37
N LEU A 135 -59.92 -43.78 38.82
CA LEU A 135 -61.19 -44.46 38.53
C LEU A 135 -61.04 -45.96 38.78
N SER A 136 -61.39 -46.32 40.01
CA SER A 136 -61.81 -47.65 40.39
C SER A 136 -63.10 -48.02 39.63
N ILE A 137 -63.09 -49.14 38.91
CA ILE A 137 -64.30 -49.75 38.37
C ILE A 137 -64.29 -51.23 38.74
N THR A 138 -64.93 -51.52 39.88
CA THR A 138 -65.55 -52.82 40.13
C THR A 138 -67.06 -52.62 40.01
N PRO A 139 -67.76 -53.31 39.09
CA PRO A 139 -69.22 -53.39 39.12
C PRO A 139 -69.64 -54.67 39.86
N ARG A 140 -70.20 -54.52 41.07
CA ARG A 140 -70.95 -55.55 41.78
C ARG A 140 -72.43 -55.44 41.34
N PRO A 141 -73.11 -56.50 40.89
CA PRO A 141 -74.50 -56.39 40.44
C PRO A 141 -75.48 -56.18 41.59
N LYS A 142 -76.43 -55.25 41.42
CA LYS A 142 -77.65 -55.13 42.22
C LYS A 142 -78.65 -56.21 41.79
N LEU A 143 -79.12 -56.98 42.76
CA LEU A 143 -80.32 -57.82 42.69
C LEU A 143 -81.57 -56.95 42.84
N ILE A 144 -82.47 -57.00 41.85
CA ILE A 144 -83.93 -56.71 41.82
C ILE A 144 -84.37 -57.29 40.46
N GLY A 145 -85.36 -58.15 40.27
CA GLY A 145 -86.33 -58.84 41.12
C GLY A 145 -87.32 -59.59 40.19
N CYS A 146 -88.19 -60.44 40.75
CA CYS A 146 -89.50 -60.90 40.24
C CYS A 146 -90.01 -61.94 41.26
N LYS A 147 -90.95 -61.62 42.15
CA LYS A 147 -92.41 -61.54 41.97
C LYS A 147 -93.02 -62.89 41.57
N GLY A 148 -93.46 -63.64 42.58
CA GLY A 148 -94.48 -64.68 42.50
C GLY A 148 -95.42 -64.47 43.68
N HIS A 149 -96.69 -64.20 43.37
CA HIS A 149 -97.80 -64.09 44.31
C HIS A 149 -98.79 -65.20 43.94
N ASP A 150 -99.68 -65.51 44.88
CA ASP A 150 -100.81 -66.46 44.83
C ASP A 150 -100.45 -67.83 45.44
N ASP A 151 -101.24 -68.48 46.30
CA ASP A 151 -102.51 -68.17 46.97
C ASP A 151 -102.77 -69.34 47.97
N LYS A 152 -103.65 -69.10 48.95
CA LYS A 152 -104.41 -70.05 49.79
C LYS A 152 -103.74 -70.85 50.93
N GLY A 153 -104.18 -70.49 52.14
CA GLY A 153 -105.13 -71.32 52.91
C GLY A 153 -104.56 -72.42 53.83
N SER A 154 -104.62 -72.17 55.14
CA SER A 154 -104.75 -73.24 56.16
C SER A 154 -106.05 -74.03 55.92
N PRO A 155 -106.05 -75.36 56.17
CA PRO A 155 -106.56 -75.83 57.45
C PRO A 155 -105.77 -77.01 58.07
N SER A 156 -105.80 -77.02 59.40
CA SER A 156 -105.95 -78.20 60.26
C SER A 156 -106.28 -79.53 59.56
N SER A 157 -105.52 -80.59 59.83
CA SER A 157 -105.99 -81.77 60.57
C SER A 157 -104.93 -82.87 60.51
N MET A 158 -104.94 -83.76 61.51
CA MET A 158 -104.44 -85.12 61.38
C MET A 158 -104.77 -85.67 59.99
N ASP A 159 -103.77 -86.25 59.33
CA ASP A 159 -103.88 -87.65 58.95
C ASP A 159 -102.48 -88.24 58.84
N THR A 160 -102.24 -89.20 59.74
CA THR A 160 -101.13 -90.14 59.63
C THR A 160 -101.44 -91.02 58.42
N ILE A 161 -101.16 -90.52 57.22
CA ILE A 161 -101.05 -91.38 56.06
C ILE A 161 -99.76 -92.15 56.32
N SER A 162 -99.92 -93.42 56.66
CA SER A 162 -98.91 -94.45 56.53
C SER A 162 -98.48 -94.50 55.06
N LEU A 163 -97.68 -93.52 54.64
CA LEU A 163 -96.76 -93.66 53.52
C LEU A 163 -95.93 -94.88 53.88
N ASN A 164 -96.16 -95.94 53.13
CA ASN A 164 -95.40 -97.18 53.19
C ASN A 164 -93.91 -96.79 53.19
N GLU A 165 -93.03 -97.50 53.91
CA GLU A 165 -91.58 -97.18 53.94
C GLU A 165 -91.01 -96.96 52.53
N MET A 166 -91.62 -97.62 51.54
CA MET A 166 -91.38 -97.50 50.11
C MET A 166 -91.62 -96.11 49.50
N ASP A 167 -92.67 -95.38 49.90
CA ASP A 167 -93.02 -94.07 49.32
C ASP A 167 -92.17 -92.93 49.91
N LYS A 168 -91.87 -93.03 51.22
CA LYS A 168 -90.88 -92.13 51.87
C LYS A 168 -89.48 -92.35 51.28
N ALA A 169 -89.12 -93.61 50.99
CA ALA A 169 -87.87 -93.94 50.31
C ALA A 169 -87.83 -93.43 48.85
N ALA A 170 -88.96 -93.45 48.14
CA ALA A 170 -89.06 -92.90 46.78
C ALA A 170 -88.87 -91.38 46.74
N VAL A 171 -89.51 -90.63 47.64
CA VAL A 171 -89.34 -89.16 47.73
C VAL A 171 -87.91 -88.77 48.14
N LEU A 172 -87.31 -89.50 49.08
CA LEU A 172 -85.89 -89.29 49.45
C LEU A 172 -84.93 -89.63 48.32
N THR A 173 -85.25 -90.63 47.50
CA THR A 173 -84.47 -90.98 46.30
C THR A 173 -84.55 -89.87 45.25
N LEU A 174 -85.74 -89.34 44.97
CA LEU A 174 -85.91 -88.20 44.05
C LEU A 174 -85.18 -86.94 44.54
N ILE A 175 -85.26 -86.61 45.84
CA ILE A 175 -84.51 -85.48 46.42
C ILE A 175 -83.01 -85.70 46.32
N ARG A 176 -82.53 -86.94 46.55
CA ARG A 176 -81.10 -87.27 46.38
C ARG A 176 -80.66 -87.18 44.92
N GLU A 177 -81.47 -87.67 43.98
CA GLU A 177 -81.21 -87.56 42.54
C GLU A 177 -81.20 -86.09 42.09
N GLU A 178 -82.11 -85.26 42.57
CA GLU A 178 -82.16 -83.80 42.34
C GLU A 178 -80.94 -83.09 42.95
N ILE A 179 -80.50 -83.47 44.16
CA ILE A 179 -79.27 -82.94 44.76
C ILE A 179 -78.04 -83.33 43.92
N ILE A 180 -77.96 -84.59 43.47
CA ILE A 180 -76.86 -85.08 42.65
C ILE A 180 -76.83 -84.36 41.30
N THR A 181 -77.98 -84.17 40.63
CA THR A 181 -78.03 -83.41 39.36
C THR A 181 -77.67 -81.94 39.57
N LYS A 182 -78.18 -81.28 40.63
CA LYS A 182 -77.80 -79.91 40.98
C LYS A 182 -76.31 -79.78 41.32
N GLU A 183 -75.73 -80.77 41.97
CA GLU A 183 -74.30 -80.81 42.28
C GLU A 183 -73.44 -81.05 41.03
N ILE A 184 -73.89 -81.88 40.09
CA ILE A 184 -73.27 -82.04 38.78
C ILE A 184 -73.34 -80.72 37.99
N GLU A 185 -74.51 -80.08 37.90
CA GLU A 185 -74.69 -78.78 37.24
C GLU A 185 -73.78 -77.71 37.86
N ALA A 186 -73.71 -77.62 39.19
CA ALA A 186 -72.84 -76.67 39.88
C ALA A 186 -71.35 -76.93 39.60
N ASN A 187 -70.92 -78.19 39.57
CA ASN A 187 -69.55 -78.57 39.21
C ASN A 187 -69.23 -78.30 37.74
N GLU A 188 -70.19 -78.49 36.83
CA GLU A 188 -70.05 -78.13 35.42
C GLU A 188 -69.90 -76.62 35.23
N TRP A 189 -70.72 -75.81 35.93
CA TRP A 189 -70.59 -74.35 35.90
C TRP A 189 -69.28 -73.86 36.51
N LYS A 190 -68.83 -74.50 37.60
CA LYS A 190 -67.52 -74.22 38.19
C LYS A 190 -66.38 -74.50 37.21
N ARG A 191 -66.40 -75.63 36.53
CA ARG A 191 -65.41 -75.96 35.49
C ARG A 191 -65.43 -74.96 34.34
N LYS A 192 -66.63 -74.64 33.80
CA LYS A 192 -66.77 -73.63 32.73
C LYS A 192 -66.26 -72.25 33.16
N TYR A 193 -66.49 -71.85 34.41
CA TYR A 193 -65.97 -70.62 34.97
C TYR A 193 -64.44 -70.65 35.08
N GLU A 194 -63.86 -71.75 35.57
CA GLU A 194 -62.40 -71.93 35.70
C GLU A 194 -61.71 -71.93 34.32
N ASP A 195 -62.30 -72.61 33.32
CA ASP A 195 -61.80 -72.64 31.94
C ASP A 195 -61.82 -71.23 31.33
N SER A 196 -62.96 -70.52 31.40
CA SER A 196 -63.09 -69.14 30.92
C SER A 196 -62.14 -68.18 31.66
N HIS A 197 -61.94 -68.38 32.96
CA HIS A 197 -60.99 -67.59 33.74
C HIS A 197 -59.54 -67.82 33.28
N MET A 198 -59.17 -69.07 32.96
CA MET A 198 -57.85 -69.40 32.42
C MET A 198 -57.62 -68.75 31.04
N GLU A 199 -58.60 -68.79 30.15
CA GLU A 199 -58.54 -68.10 28.84
C GLU A 199 -58.34 -66.58 29.00
N VAL A 200 -59.02 -65.94 29.96
CA VAL A 200 -58.82 -64.51 30.27
C VAL A 200 -57.40 -64.24 30.77
N LEU A 201 -56.83 -65.13 31.58
CA LEU A 201 -55.44 -65.00 32.04
C LEU A 201 -54.43 -65.13 30.90
N GLU A 202 -54.66 -66.06 29.97
CA GLU A 202 -53.84 -66.20 28.77
C GLU A 202 -53.94 -64.96 27.86
N MET A 203 -55.15 -64.44 27.66
CA MET A 203 -55.38 -63.20 26.93
C MET A 203 -54.64 -62.03 27.57
N ARG A 204 -54.66 -61.91 28.90
CA ARG A 204 -53.92 -60.87 29.63
C ARG A 204 -52.41 -60.99 29.41
N LYS A 205 -51.83 -62.19 29.41
CA LYS A 205 -50.41 -62.38 29.11
C LYS A 205 -50.07 -61.89 27.69
N ILE A 206 -50.90 -62.24 26.73
CA ILE A 206 -50.74 -61.81 25.34
C ILE A 206 -50.81 -60.27 25.22
N VAL A 207 -51.78 -59.63 25.89
CA VAL A 207 -51.90 -58.17 25.93
C VAL A 207 -50.65 -57.51 26.51
N VAL A 208 -50.11 -58.03 27.61
CA VAL A 208 -48.87 -57.49 28.22
C VAL A 208 -47.69 -57.59 27.27
N GLU A 209 -47.54 -58.71 26.55
CA GLU A 209 -46.46 -58.85 25.55
C GLU A 209 -46.65 -57.91 24.35
N TYR A 210 -47.89 -57.65 23.92
CA TYR A 210 -48.16 -56.64 22.89
C TYR A 210 -47.90 -55.22 23.38
N GLU A 211 -48.30 -54.87 24.61
CA GLU A 211 -48.01 -53.57 25.22
C GLU A 211 -46.50 -53.32 25.28
N LYS A 212 -45.73 -54.35 25.66
CA LYS A 212 -44.26 -54.30 25.65
C LYS A 212 -43.70 -54.09 24.25
N THR A 213 -44.22 -54.80 23.25
CA THR A 213 -43.77 -54.66 21.86
C THR A 213 -44.07 -53.26 21.32
N VAL A 214 -45.25 -52.72 21.60
CA VAL A 214 -45.64 -51.37 21.20
C VAL A 214 -44.76 -50.33 21.90
N ALA A 215 -44.49 -50.47 23.20
CA ALA A 215 -43.60 -49.58 23.95
C ALA A 215 -42.17 -49.59 23.35
N GLN A 216 -41.62 -50.78 23.06
CA GLN A 216 -40.31 -50.91 22.42
C GLN A 216 -40.27 -50.23 21.04
N MET A 217 -41.29 -50.42 20.21
CA MET A 217 -41.35 -49.76 18.89
C MET A 217 -41.36 -48.24 19.00
N ILE A 218 -42.06 -47.68 20.00
CA ILE A 218 -42.09 -46.23 20.26
C ILE A 218 -40.71 -45.74 20.69
N GLU A 219 -40.06 -46.45 21.61
CA GLU A 219 -38.71 -46.12 22.09
C GLU A 219 -37.68 -46.20 20.95
N ASP A 220 -37.73 -47.23 20.11
CA ASP A 220 -36.82 -47.40 18.98
C ASP A 220 -36.99 -46.29 17.94
N GLU A 221 -38.23 -45.89 17.62
CA GLU A 221 -38.50 -44.75 16.74
C GLU A 221 -37.97 -43.44 17.33
N GLN A 222 -38.22 -43.18 18.62
CA GLN A 222 -37.72 -41.98 19.29
C GLN A 222 -36.19 -41.97 19.35
N HIS A 223 -35.56 -43.09 19.68
CA HIS A 223 -34.11 -43.24 19.71
C HIS A 223 -33.51 -43.01 18.32
N LYS A 224 -34.07 -43.63 17.28
CA LYS A 224 -33.65 -43.42 15.88
C LYS A 224 -33.81 -41.96 15.46
N ARG A 225 -34.91 -41.30 15.83
CA ARG A 225 -35.15 -39.89 15.51
C ARG A 225 -34.17 -38.98 16.23
N SER A 226 -33.85 -39.27 17.49
CA SER A 226 -32.85 -38.55 18.29
C SER A 226 -31.44 -38.71 17.71
N VAL A 227 -31.02 -39.94 17.41
CA VAL A 227 -29.71 -40.23 16.80
C VAL A 227 -29.57 -39.57 15.43
N LEU A 228 -30.59 -39.66 14.58
CA LEU A 228 -30.58 -38.99 13.26
C LEU A 228 -30.59 -37.46 13.40
N GLY A 229 -31.31 -36.90 14.37
CA GLY A 229 -31.31 -35.47 14.67
C GLY A 229 -29.93 -34.98 15.11
N SER A 230 -29.31 -35.71 16.05
CA SER A 230 -27.94 -35.44 16.51
C SER A 230 -26.92 -35.58 15.38
N GLN A 231 -27.00 -36.65 14.58
CA GLN A 231 -26.10 -36.88 13.45
C GLN A 231 -26.20 -35.77 12.41
N LYS A 232 -27.42 -35.32 12.07
CA LYS A 232 -27.62 -34.18 11.15
C LYS A 232 -27.05 -32.89 11.71
N SER A 233 -27.24 -32.63 13.01
CA SER A 233 -26.66 -31.47 13.69
C SER A 233 -25.13 -31.51 13.66
N VAL A 234 -24.52 -32.64 13.96
CA VAL A 234 -23.05 -32.83 13.90
C VAL A 234 -22.53 -32.64 12.47
N GLN A 235 -23.21 -33.20 11.47
CA GLN A 235 -22.85 -33.01 10.06
C GLN A 235 -22.93 -31.54 9.64
N GLN A 236 -23.98 -30.83 10.05
CA GLN A 236 -24.13 -29.41 9.77
C GLN A 236 -22.98 -28.59 10.36
N VAL A 237 -22.67 -28.77 11.65
CA VAL A 237 -21.56 -28.06 12.32
C VAL A 237 -20.21 -28.41 11.68
N THR A 238 -20.05 -29.65 11.21
CA THR A 238 -18.82 -30.07 10.50
C THR A 238 -18.66 -29.32 9.18
N LEU A 239 -19.72 -29.19 8.39
CA LEU A 239 -19.70 -28.43 7.14
C LEU A 239 -19.45 -26.94 7.38
N GLU A 240 -20.09 -26.35 8.39
CA GLU A 240 -19.88 -24.95 8.78
C GLU A 240 -18.43 -24.70 9.21
N ARG A 241 -17.84 -25.63 9.99
CA ARG A 241 -16.42 -25.60 10.34
C ARG A 241 -15.53 -25.65 9.10
N ASP A 242 -15.77 -26.59 8.18
CA ASP A 242 -14.94 -26.73 6.98
C ASP A 242 -15.02 -25.52 6.07
N GLN A 243 -16.20 -24.94 5.94
CA GLN A 243 -16.39 -23.68 5.24
C GLN A 243 -15.59 -22.55 5.90
N ALA A 244 -15.69 -22.39 7.23
CA ALA A 244 -14.94 -21.37 7.97
C ALA A 244 -13.41 -21.57 7.84
N LEU A 245 -12.93 -22.81 7.84
CA LEU A 245 -11.52 -23.13 7.60
C LEU A 245 -11.10 -22.78 6.17
N ALA A 246 -11.93 -23.05 5.17
CA ALA A 246 -11.64 -22.70 3.77
C ALA A 246 -11.54 -21.17 3.61
N ASP A 247 -12.45 -20.42 4.24
CA ASP A 247 -12.48 -18.96 4.22
C ASP A 247 -11.26 -18.37 4.94
N LEU A 248 -10.90 -18.91 6.11
CA LEU A 248 -9.68 -18.52 6.83
C LEU A 248 -8.43 -18.73 5.97
N ASN A 249 -8.28 -19.91 5.37
CA ASN A 249 -7.17 -20.20 4.47
C ASN A 249 -7.14 -19.25 3.25
N SER A 250 -8.29 -18.83 2.73
CA SER A 250 -8.38 -17.85 1.65
C SER A 250 -7.83 -16.48 2.08
N VAL A 251 -8.25 -16.01 3.25
CA VAL A 251 -7.77 -14.76 3.84
C VAL A 251 -6.26 -14.82 4.08
N GLU A 252 -5.75 -15.89 4.69
CA GLU A 252 -4.31 -16.09 4.95
C GLU A 252 -3.47 -16.05 3.67
N ARG A 253 -3.95 -16.69 2.59
CA ARG A 253 -3.29 -16.62 1.27
C ARG A 253 -3.27 -15.20 0.71
N SER A 254 -4.40 -14.48 0.79
CA SER A 254 -4.50 -13.11 0.29
C SER A 254 -3.61 -12.14 1.07
N LEU A 255 -3.50 -12.34 2.39
CA LEU A 255 -2.64 -11.55 3.28
C LEU A 255 -1.16 -11.81 2.99
N SER A 256 -0.79 -13.07 2.79
CA SER A 256 0.57 -13.45 2.40
C SER A 256 0.99 -12.79 1.07
N ASP A 257 0.07 -12.76 0.10
CA ASP A 257 0.32 -12.09 -1.17
C ASP A 257 0.41 -10.56 -1.03
N LEU A 258 -0.41 -9.96 -0.15
CA LEU A 258 -0.31 -8.55 0.18
C LEU A 258 1.05 -8.20 0.79
N PHE A 259 1.54 -8.97 1.76
CA PHE A 259 2.86 -8.78 2.35
C PHE A 259 3.97 -8.88 1.31
N ARG A 260 3.91 -9.86 0.42
CA ARG A 260 4.87 -10.02 -0.68
C ARG A 260 4.87 -8.80 -1.62
N ARG A 261 3.68 -8.28 -1.97
CA ARG A 261 3.53 -7.07 -2.80
C ARG A 261 4.05 -5.83 -2.08
N TYR A 262 3.80 -5.72 -0.78
CA TYR A 262 4.25 -4.62 0.05
C TYR A 262 5.78 -4.58 0.15
N GLU A 263 6.42 -5.71 0.49
CA GLU A 263 7.89 -5.76 0.60
C GLU A 263 8.59 -5.51 -0.75
N ASN A 264 8.00 -5.96 -1.86
CA ASN A 264 8.49 -5.62 -3.20
C ASN A 264 8.39 -4.10 -3.45
N MET A 265 7.21 -3.50 -3.21
CA MET A 265 7.02 -2.06 -3.37
C MET A 265 7.99 -1.26 -2.49
N LYS A 266 8.17 -1.67 -1.24
CA LYS A 266 9.13 -1.07 -0.30
C LYS A 266 10.55 -1.13 -0.84
N THR A 267 10.98 -2.28 -1.37
CA THR A 267 12.30 -2.43 -2.02
C THR A 267 12.47 -1.48 -3.21
N ILE A 268 11.43 -1.36 -4.06
CA ILE A 268 11.44 -0.43 -5.20
C ILE A 268 11.55 1.02 -4.73
N LEU A 269 10.77 1.42 -3.71
CA LEU A 269 10.80 2.76 -3.13
C LEU A 269 12.16 3.10 -2.51
N GLU A 270 12.77 2.16 -1.79
CA GLU A 270 14.13 2.32 -1.26
C GLU A 270 15.15 2.50 -2.41
N GLY A 271 14.97 1.79 -3.52
CA GLY A 271 15.76 1.97 -4.74
C GLY A 271 15.61 3.38 -5.34
N PHE A 272 14.38 3.89 -5.44
CA PHE A 272 14.14 5.26 -5.91
C PHE A 272 14.74 6.31 -4.98
N LYS A 273 14.64 6.12 -3.66
CA LYS A 273 15.25 7.02 -2.67
C LYS A 273 16.77 7.09 -2.83
N LYS A 274 17.44 5.94 -2.96
CA LYS A 274 18.90 5.90 -3.23
C LYS A 274 19.26 6.58 -4.54
N ASN A 275 18.47 6.38 -5.60
CA ASN A 275 18.69 7.03 -6.89
C ASN A 275 18.53 8.56 -6.79
N GLU A 276 17.51 9.04 -6.09
CA GLU A 276 17.31 10.47 -5.83
C GLU A 276 18.50 11.08 -5.09
N GLU A 277 19.04 10.40 -4.07
CA GLU A 277 20.21 10.84 -3.32
C GLU A 277 21.46 10.96 -4.23
N VAL A 278 21.68 9.99 -5.12
CA VAL A 278 22.79 10.03 -6.09
C VAL A 278 22.62 11.19 -7.07
N LEU A 279 21.42 11.40 -7.61
CA LEU A 279 21.13 12.50 -8.52
C LEU A 279 21.31 13.86 -7.85
N LYS A 280 20.88 14.01 -6.59
CA LYS A 280 21.09 15.22 -5.78
C LYS A 280 22.58 15.51 -5.58
N LYS A 281 23.38 14.50 -5.22
CA LYS A 281 24.84 14.65 -5.08
C LYS A 281 25.48 15.06 -6.41
N CYS A 282 25.12 14.41 -7.51
CA CYS A 282 25.64 14.74 -8.84
C CYS A 282 25.30 16.20 -9.25
N ALA A 283 24.08 16.66 -9.00
CA ALA A 283 23.70 18.04 -9.26
C ALA A 283 24.49 19.04 -8.38
N GLN A 284 24.69 18.72 -7.11
CA GLN A 284 25.50 19.54 -6.19
C GLN A 284 26.96 19.62 -6.64
N GLU A 285 27.55 18.50 -7.07
CA GLU A 285 28.93 18.47 -7.59
C GLU A 285 29.08 19.36 -8.84
N TYR A 286 28.12 19.33 -9.78
CA TYR A 286 28.14 20.23 -10.93
C TYR A 286 28.04 21.70 -10.54
N LEU A 287 27.18 22.05 -9.58
CA LEU A 287 27.09 23.42 -9.06
C LEU A 287 28.42 23.89 -8.45
N VAL A 288 29.10 23.03 -7.68
CA VAL A 288 30.40 23.34 -7.11
C VAL A 288 31.44 23.57 -8.21
N ARG A 289 31.50 22.69 -9.22
CA ARG A 289 32.43 22.84 -10.35
C ARG A 289 32.19 24.12 -11.15
N ILE A 290 30.94 24.45 -11.43
CA ILE A 290 30.59 25.69 -12.13
C ILE A 290 31.09 26.91 -11.34
N ARG A 291 30.84 26.96 -10.03
CA ARG A 291 31.33 28.06 -9.19
C ARG A 291 32.86 28.16 -9.16
N GLN A 292 33.56 27.03 -9.14
CA GLN A 292 35.03 27.02 -9.18
C GLN A 292 35.55 27.58 -10.51
N GLU A 293 34.97 27.18 -11.64
CA GLU A 293 35.35 27.71 -12.95
C GLU A 293 34.95 29.18 -13.13
N GLU A 294 33.80 29.61 -12.57
CA GLU A 294 33.40 31.02 -12.53
C GLU A 294 34.42 31.88 -11.75
N GLN A 295 34.86 31.41 -10.58
CA GLN A 295 35.89 32.08 -9.80
C GLN A 295 37.22 32.15 -10.57
N ARG A 296 37.64 31.03 -11.17
CA ARG A 296 38.87 30.97 -11.98
C ARG A 296 38.82 31.95 -13.15
N TYR A 297 37.69 32.01 -13.86
CA TYR A 297 37.48 32.97 -14.94
C TYR A 297 37.55 34.41 -14.44
N HIS A 298 36.92 34.71 -13.31
CA HIS A 298 36.92 36.06 -12.73
C HIS A 298 38.34 36.52 -12.36
N THR A 299 39.13 35.66 -11.70
CA THR A 299 40.54 35.96 -11.39
C THR A 299 41.36 36.21 -12.65
N LEU A 300 41.20 35.36 -13.67
CA LEU A 300 41.91 35.52 -14.94
C LEU A 300 41.52 36.81 -15.66
N LYS A 301 40.22 37.14 -15.65
CA LYS A 301 39.68 38.37 -16.24
C LYS A 301 40.29 39.61 -15.58
N ILE A 302 40.27 39.69 -14.25
CA ILE A 302 40.85 40.82 -13.50
C ILE A 302 42.33 40.97 -13.85
N HIS A 303 43.10 39.89 -13.80
CA HIS A 303 44.54 39.94 -14.10
C HIS A 303 44.84 40.37 -15.56
N ALA A 304 44.02 39.95 -16.53
CA ALA A 304 44.16 40.40 -17.91
C ALA A 304 43.80 41.89 -18.08
N GLU A 305 42.74 42.35 -17.41
CA GLU A 305 42.33 43.76 -17.38
C GLU A 305 43.42 44.63 -16.75
N GLU A 306 44.00 44.22 -15.62
CA GLU A 306 45.12 44.90 -14.95
C GLU A 306 46.35 45.03 -15.86
N LYS A 307 46.72 43.94 -16.57
CA LYS A 307 47.84 43.97 -17.51
C LYS A 307 47.57 44.89 -18.70
N LEU A 308 46.34 44.92 -19.21
CA LEU A 308 45.94 45.79 -20.30
C LEU A 308 46.00 47.27 -19.87
N VAL A 309 45.51 47.59 -18.67
CA VAL A 309 45.59 48.94 -18.10
C VAL A 309 47.05 49.37 -17.97
N LYS A 310 47.91 48.54 -17.36
CA LYS A 310 49.32 48.85 -17.20
C LYS A 310 50.05 49.09 -18.53
N ALA A 311 49.80 48.25 -19.53
CA ALA A 311 50.38 48.44 -20.86
C ALA A 311 49.92 49.76 -21.51
N ASN A 312 48.65 50.14 -21.33
CA ASN A 312 48.13 51.41 -21.82
C ASN A 312 48.74 52.61 -21.08
N GLU A 313 48.96 52.50 -19.78
CA GLU A 313 49.68 53.51 -18.97
C GLU A 313 51.12 53.67 -19.47
N ASP A 314 51.84 52.56 -19.69
CA ASP A 314 53.21 52.58 -20.23
C ASP A 314 53.25 53.23 -21.63
N ILE A 315 52.29 52.91 -22.51
CA ILE A 315 52.18 53.54 -23.84
C ILE A 315 51.93 55.05 -23.71
N ALA A 316 51.02 55.46 -22.83
CA ALA A 316 50.72 56.87 -22.60
C ALA A 316 51.95 57.61 -22.06
N GLN A 317 52.71 56.99 -21.15
CA GLN A 317 53.95 57.54 -20.61
C GLN A 317 55.02 57.72 -21.70
N VAL A 318 55.24 56.70 -22.53
CA VAL A 318 56.21 56.77 -23.64
C VAL A 318 55.82 57.86 -24.64
N ARG A 319 54.54 57.98 -24.99
CA ARG A 319 54.04 59.04 -25.89
C ARG A 319 54.25 60.43 -25.30
N SER A 320 53.86 60.65 -24.04
CA SER A 320 54.06 61.91 -23.34
C SER A 320 55.55 62.31 -23.29
N LYS A 321 56.43 61.35 -23.01
CA LYS A 321 57.88 61.58 -23.03
C LYS A 321 58.38 61.94 -24.43
N ALA A 322 58.00 61.19 -25.47
CA ALA A 322 58.38 61.48 -26.84
C ALA A 322 57.87 62.85 -27.32
N ASP A 323 56.65 63.24 -26.94
CA ASP A 323 56.10 64.57 -27.24
C ASP A 323 56.92 65.68 -26.55
N SER A 324 57.30 65.48 -25.28
CA SER A 324 58.15 66.43 -24.55
C SER A 324 59.55 66.58 -25.18
N GLU A 325 60.16 65.49 -25.61
CA GLU A 325 61.46 65.47 -26.30
C GLU A 325 61.35 66.13 -27.69
N SER A 326 60.28 65.83 -28.43
CA SER A 326 59.98 66.44 -29.73
C SER A 326 59.86 67.96 -29.63
N VAL A 327 59.12 68.47 -28.63
CA VAL A 327 59.00 69.92 -28.38
C VAL A 327 60.35 70.55 -28.04
N ALA A 328 61.16 69.89 -27.20
CA ALA A 328 62.49 70.38 -26.83
C ALA A 328 63.46 70.42 -28.04
N LEU A 329 63.44 69.39 -28.88
CA LEU A 329 64.22 69.34 -30.13
C LEU A 329 63.74 70.40 -31.13
N HIS A 330 62.43 70.59 -31.27
CA HIS A 330 61.88 71.59 -32.17
C HIS A 330 62.26 73.02 -31.72
N ALA A 331 62.23 73.29 -30.42
CA ALA A 331 62.71 74.57 -29.87
C ALA A 331 64.22 74.78 -30.12
N SER A 332 65.03 73.73 -29.96
CA SER A 332 66.47 73.76 -30.22
C SER A 332 66.78 73.98 -31.70
N LEU A 333 66.07 73.28 -32.59
CA LEU A 333 66.17 73.46 -34.04
C LEU A 333 65.84 74.90 -34.44
N ARG A 334 64.75 75.47 -33.89
CA ARG A 334 64.36 76.86 -34.17
C ARG A 334 65.41 77.85 -33.70
N LYS A 335 66.04 77.63 -32.55
CA LYS A 335 67.14 78.45 -32.05
C LYS A 335 68.35 78.43 -32.98
N GLU A 336 68.78 77.25 -33.42
CA GLU A 336 69.91 77.13 -34.36
C GLU A 336 69.56 77.69 -35.74
N GLN A 337 68.33 77.50 -36.22
CA GLN A 337 67.86 78.12 -37.47
C GLN A 337 67.96 79.65 -37.40
N MET A 338 67.48 80.27 -36.32
CA MET A 338 67.60 81.73 -36.13
C MET A 338 69.06 82.21 -36.08
N LYS A 339 69.97 81.39 -35.55
CA LYS A 339 71.41 81.69 -35.52
C LYS A 339 72.04 81.60 -36.90
N VAL A 340 71.70 80.59 -37.69
CA VAL A 340 72.12 80.47 -39.09
C VAL A 340 71.63 81.67 -39.89
N ASP A 341 70.34 81.99 -39.83
CA ASP A 341 69.76 83.14 -40.54
C ASP A 341 70.42 84.47 -40.12
N SER A 342 70.89 84.58 -38.86
CA SER A 342 71.65 85.74 -38.39
C SER A 342 73.06 85.79 -38.96
N LEU A 343 73.77 84.67 -39.00
CA LEU A 343 75.12 84.57 -39.54
C LEU A 343 75.13 84.78 -41.06
N GLU A 344 74.15 84.22 -41.79
CA GLU A 344 73.99 84.42 -43.23
C GLU A 344 73.79 85.90 -43.58
N ARG A 345 72.96 86.62 -42.81
CA ARG A 345 72.79 88.07 -42.97
C ARG A 345 74.08 88.84 -42.71
N ALA A 346 74.83 88.49 -41.67
CA ALA A 346 76.12 89.14 -41.37
C ALA A 346 77.17 88.86 -42.46
N LEU A 347 77.23 87.62 -42.96
CA LEU A 347 78.10 87.23 -44.07
C LEU A 347 77.73 88.01 -45.35
N HIS A 348 76.44 88.13 -45.66
CA HIS A 348 75.97 88.92 -46.80
C HIS A 348 76.40 90.39 -46.71
N HIS A 349 76.24 91.02 -45.54
CA HIS A 349 76.71 92.40 -45.30
C HIS A 349 78.23 92.52 -45.49
N LYS A 350 79.01 91.54 -44.99
CA LYS A 350 80.47 91.55 -45.18
C LYS A 350 80.89 91.35 -46.63
N ASN A 351 80.19 90.51 -47.39
CA ASN A 351 80.43 90.38 -48.81
C ASN A 351 80.12 91.69 -49.56
N GLN A 352 79.02 92.37 -49.21
CA GLN A 352 78.70 93.69 -49.77
C GLN A 352 79.80 94.72 -49.46
N GLU A 353 80.28 94.80 -48.22
CA GLU A 353 81.40 95.68 -47.84
C GLU A 353 82.66 95.36 -48.67
N ILE A 354 82.99 94.07 -48.85
CA ILE A 354 84.14 93.65 -49.67
C ILE A 354 83.94 94.05 -51.14
N GLU A 355 82.74 93.87 -51.70
CA GLU A 355 82.42 94.30 -53.06
C GLU A 355 82.56 95.81 -53.22
N GLU A 356 82.10 96.61 -52.25
CA GLU A 356 82.26 98.06 -52.23
C GLU A 356 83.72 98.49 -52.12
N LEU A 357 84.50 97.87 -51.22
CA LEU A 357 85.93 98.12 -51.08
C LEU A 357 86.69 97.74 -52.35
N THR A 358 86.35 96.61 -52.97
CA THR A 358 86.94 96.16 -54.24
C THR A 358 86.64 97.17 -55.35
N LYS A 359 85.41 97.66 -55.45
CA LYS A 359 85.04 98.73 -56.41
C LYS A 359 85.89 99.99 -56.19
N ILE A 360 86.07 100.43 -54.95
CA ILE A 360 86.92 101.60 -54.64
C ILE A 360 88.38 101.34 -55.04
N CYS A 361 88.91 100.13 -54.76
CA CYS A 361 90.25 99.74 -55.18
C CYS A 361 90.38 99.73 -56.71
N ASP A 362 89.42 99.15 -57.43
CA ASP A 362 89.40 99.13 -58.90
C ASP A 362 89.30 100.55 -59.47
N GLU A 363 88.48 101.43 -58.88
CA GLU A 363 88.41 102.85 -59.24
C GLU A 363 89.75 103.59 -59.02
N LEU A 364 90.47 103.28 -57.93
CA LEU A 364 91.80 103.82 -57.66
C LEU A 364 92.84 103.32 -58.67
N ILE A 365 92.84 102.02 -58.98
CA ILE A 365 93.71 101.42 -59.99
C ILE A 365 93.43 102.05 -61.36
N ALA A 366 92.16 102.21 -61.74
CA ALA A 366 91.78 102.87 -62.99
C ALA A 366 92.28 104.32 -63.07
N LYS A 367 92.26 105.08 -61.96
CA LYS A 367 92.80 106.45 -61.89
C LYS A 367 94.33 106.51 -61.97
N LEU A 368 95.05 105.51 -61.45
CA LEU A 368 96.52 105.45 -61.48
C LEU A 368 97.07 104.80 -62.77
N GLY A 369 96.30 103.93 -63.42
CA GLY A 369 96.66 103.30 -64.70
C GLY A 369 96.50 104.22 -65.91
N THR A 370 95.87 105.39 -65.76
CA THR A 370 95.78 106.44 -66.79
C THR A 370 96.89 107.50 -66.70
N SER A 371 97.86 107.32 -65.79
CA SER A 371 99.05 108.15 -65.68
C SER A 371 100.26 107.47 -66.34
N ASP A 372 100.24 107.44 -67.67
CA ASP A 372 101.40 107.39 -68.58
C ASP A 372 101.09 108.23 -69.82
#